data_AF-A0A5X9WA28-F1
#
_entry.id   AF-A0A5X9WA28-F1
#
_cell.length_a   1.000
_cell.length_b   1.000
_cell.length_c   1.000
_cell.angle_alpha   90.00
_cell.angle_beta   90.00
_cell.angle_gamma   90.00
#
_symmetry.space_group_name_H-M   'P 1'
#
loop_
_entity.id
_entity.type
_entity.pdbx_description
1 polymer ?
#
loop_
_entity_poly.entity_id
_entity_poly.type
_entity_poly.pdbx_seq_one_letter_code
_entity_poly.pdbx_strand_id
1 'polypeptide(L)'
;MNKSVTSALSGATDINSVIALVSSLERKETRLGRSSYVVTSKGAEVKTAFKVVDASSLIISNNLDGTINPAFPEELQPRDRTRLSSKLQVNRIASNLRPAQLTDSGMSSHGAPIVGPDNVVESGNGRSMGIWRAYEQGQADEYRQYLIDHAKEFGLNPDEISQMSMPVLVRERLTDVDRAQFARDSNISDLQEMAASEKAYADAQFLTESVMALFNPSDDGNLLARSNDAFIREFLREIGDTATAGLLTADGRPTKQLIDRIQNAIFAKAYKDERLVRLVSEEPDPEMRNILIALNTAASDFAQMQSLSGDVHHDTVTGLVDGIEQLNGLDKQAIAALQEAINLVREAKDNGQAVEEVIAQRGLFGDSTPEAEALALFIVANNRSAKRMGAAFKKLAQKINDELIHQQQALGDMFGGGDVDLRSILSAVSDEIETEFGEGKGLIFSMFEPASVG
;
A
#
# COMPACT_ATOMS: atom_id res chain seq x y z
N MET A 1 53.87 -13.53 -19.36
CA MET A 1 52.99 -14.57 -19.95
C MET A 1 53.37 -15.93 -19.40
N ASN A 2 52.40 -16.67 -18.89
CA ASN A 2 52.58 -17.97 -18.25
C ASN A 2 52.88 -19.04 -19.32
N LYS A 3 53.93 -19.87 -19.19
CA LYS A 3 54.37 -20.84 -20.23
C LYS A 3 53.25 -21.78 -20.71
N SER A 4 52.27 -22.06 -19.85
CA SER A 4 51.08 -22.86 -20.14
C SER A 4 50.14 -22.19 -21.16
N VAL A 5 49.98 -20.87 -21.10
CA VAL A 5 49.09 -20.11 -22.00
C VAL A 5 49.69 -20.07 -23.41
N THR A 6 51.00 -19.87 -23.52
CA THR A 6 51.71 -19.88 -24.82
C THR A 6 51.61 -21.25 -25.51
N SER A 7 51.70 -22.34 -24.73
CA SER A 7 51.54 -23.71 -25.24
C SER A 7 50.11 -24.01 -25.72
N ALA A 8 49.10 -23.49 -25.01
CA ALA A 8 47.71 -23.66 -25.39
C ALA A 8 47.34 -22.83 -26.64
N LEU A 9 47.86 -21.61 -26.75
CA LEU A 9 47.73 -20.76 -27.95
C LEU A 9 48.36 -21.41 -29.18
N SER A 10 49.53 -22.05 -29.04
CA SER A 10 50.16 -22.77 -30.16
C SER A 10 49.43 -24.05 -30.58
N GLY A 11 48.54 -24.58 -29.73
CA GLY A 11 47.76 -25.79 -30.02
C GLY A 11 46.34 -25.51 -30.54
N ALA A 12 45.89 -24.27 -30.56
CA ALA A 12 44.58 -23.89 -31.09
C ALA A 12 44.57 -23.99 -32.62
N THR A 13 43.73 -24.86 -33.18
CA THR A 13 43.70 -25.17 -34.63
C THR A 13 42.76 -24.27 -35.44
N ASP A 14 41.88 -23.55 -34.77
CA ASP A 14 40.91 -22.64 -35.38
C ASP A 14 40.54 -21.48 -34.45
N ILE A 15 39.81 -20.50 -35.01
CA ILE A 15 39.36 -19.29 -34.29
C ILE A 15 38.49 -19.66 -33.07
N ASN A 16 37.65 -20.68 -33.16
CA ASN A 16 36.78 -21.10 -32.06
C ASN A 16 37.59 -21.66 -30.88
N SER A 17 38.69 -22.37 -31.17
CA SER A 17 39.63 -22.90 -30.19
C SER A 17 40.39 -21.78 -29.46
N VAL A 18 40.75 -20.71 -30.19
CA VAL A 18 41.36 -19.51 -29.61
C VAL A 18 40.34 -18.76 -28.75
N ILE A 19 39.10 -18.60 -29.21
CA ILE A 19 38.01 -17.98 -28.43
C ILE A 19 37.77 -18.77 -27.14
N ALA A 20 37.64 -20.09 -27.22
CA ALA A 20 37.44 -20.95 -26.06
C ALA A 20 38.60 -20.86 -25.06
N LEU A 21 39.83 -20.79 -25.54
CA LEU A 21 41.02 -20.61 -24.70
C LEU A 21 41.02 -19.24 -24.02
N VAL A 22 40.71 -18.17 -24.74
CA VAL A 22 40.62 -16.81 -24.18
C VAL A 22 39.51 -16.74 -23.14
N SER A 23 38.32 -17.27 -23.43
CA SER A 23 37.21 -17.36 -22.47
C SER A 23 37.54 -18.25 -21.25
N SER A 24 38.42 -19.25 -21.39
CA SER A 24 38.89 -20.06 -20.25
C SER A 24 39.88 -19.31 -19.34
N LEU A 25 40.49 -18.23 -19.84
CA LEU A 25 41.42 -17.38 -19.10
C LEU A 25 40.72 -16.19 -18.43
N GLU A 26 39.47 -15.91 -18.78
CA GLU A 26 38.65 -14.91 -18.11
C GLU A 26 38.42 -15.32 -16.66
N ARG A 27 38.81 -14.44 -15.72
CA ARG A 27 38.54 -14.66 -14.30
C ARG A 27 37.05 -14.48 -14.06
N LYS A 28 36.40 -15.56 -13.64
CA LYS A 28 34.97 -15.55 -13.31
C LYS A 28 34.65 -15.16 -11.88
N GLU A 29 35.64 -15.21 -10.98
CA GLU A 29 35.48 -14.79 -9.59
C GLU A 29 36.79 -14.29 -8.97
N THR A 30 36.66 -13.41 -7.99
CA THR A 30 37.79 -12.95 -7.15
C THR A 30 37.97 -13.88 -5.96
N ARG A 31 39.11 -13.74 -5.28
CA ARG A 31 39.26 -14.29 -3.93
C ARG A 31 38.31 -13.59 -2.96
N LEU A 32 38.05 -14.24 -1.82
CA LEU A 32 37.34 -13.64 -0.70
C LEU A 32 38.13 -12.43 -0.16
N GLY A 33 37.42 -11.32 -0.01
CA GLY A 33 37.91 -10.09 0.59
C GLY A 33 37.56 -10.00 2.08
N ARG A 34 37.17 -8.79 2.50
CA ARG A 34 36.79 -8.48 3.88
C ARG A 34 35.58 -9.34 4.29
N SER A 35 35.64 -9.91 5.49
CA SER A 35 34.49 -10.54 6.12
C SER A 35 33.56 -9.50 6.76
N SER A 36 32.26 -9.77 6.73
CA SER A 36 31.22 -8.98 7.38
C SER A 36 30.18 -9.91 8.02
N TYR A 37 29.33 -9.37 8.88
CA TYR A 37 28.21 -10.10 9.48
C TYR A 37 26.91 -9.53 8.96
N VAL A 38 25.96 -10.42 8.71
CA VAL A 38 24.59 -10.08 8.34
C VAL A 38 23.63 -10.65 9.36
N VAL A 39 22.57 -9.92 9.64
CA VAL A 39 21.50 -10.34 10.53
C VAL A 39 20.26 -10.62 9.69
N THR A 40 19.61 -11.76 9.92
CA THR A 40 18.30 -12.04 9.31
C THR A 40 17.21 -11.25 10.02
N SER A 41 16.03 -11.11 9.42
CA SER A 41 14.91 -10.40 10.04
C SER A 41 14.44 -11.05 11.37
N LYS A 42 14.87 -12.29 11.66
CA LYS A 42 14.64 -12.98 12.95
C LYS A 42 15.78 -12.85 13.95
N GLY A 43 16.81 -12.06 13.64
CA GLY A 43 17.95 -11.80 14.53
C GLY A 43 19.07 -12.83 14.46
N ALA A 44 19.04 -13.79 13.52
CA ALA A 44 20.13 -14.75 13.37
C ALA A 44 21.33 -14.08 12.67
N GLU A 45 22.49 -14.15 13.29
CA GLU A 45 23.73 -13.60 12.75
C GLU A 45 24.46 -14.64 11.88
N VAL A 46 24.84 -14.24 10.66
CA VAL A 46 25.52 -15.08 9.67
C VAL A 46 26.77 -14.36 9.20
N LYS A 47 27.92 -15.05 9.28
CA LYS A 47 29.19 -14.54 8.78
C LYS A 47 29.26 -14.70 7.27
N THR A 48 29.69 -13.65 6.59
CA THR A 48 29.88 -13.62 5.14
C THR A 48 31.24 -13.00 4.78
N ALA A 49 31.68 -13.15 3.53
CA ALA A 49 32.81 -12.41 2.99
C ALA A 49 32.50 -11.90 1.58
N PHE A 50 33.00 -10.70 1.26
CA PHE A 50 32.81 -10.14 -0.06
C PHE A 50 33.62 -10.90 -1.11
N LYS A 51 33.04 -11.08 -2.29
CA LYS A 51 33.75 -11.42 -3.53
C LYS A 51 33.03 -10.78 -4.71
N VAL A 52 33.72 -10.59 -5.82
CA VAL A 52 33.07 -10.30 -7.10
C VAL A 52 33.03 -11.58 -7.92
N VAL A 53 31.87 -11.86 -8.50
CA VAL A 53 31.67 -12.94 -9.47
C VAL A 53 31.10 -12.37 -10.75
N ASP A 54 31.42 -12.97 -11.89
CA ASP A 54 30.75 -12.62 -13.13
C ASP A 54 29.27 -13.03 -13.05
N ALA A 55 28.37 -12.17 -13.54
CA ALA A 55 26.92 -12.40 -13.50
C ALA A 55 26.54 -13.76 -14.09
N SER A 56 27.23 -14.22 -15.14
CA SER A 56 27.00 -15.52 -15.78
C SER A 56 27.35 -16.73 -14.91
N SER A 57 28.09 -16.53 -13.82
CA SER A 57 28.49 -17.58 -12.88
C SER A 57 27.54 -17.68 -11.69
N LEU A 58 26.57 -16.79 -11.57
CA LEU A 58 25.53 -16.84 -10.54
C LEU A 58 24.44 -17.83 -10.92
N ILE A 59 24.08 -18.70 -9.97
CA ILE A 59 22.90 -19.55 -10.10
C ILE A 59 21.72 -18.81 -9.45
N ILE A 60 20.95 -18.11 -10.28
CA ILE A 60 19.75 -17.34 -9.92
C ILE A 60 18.47 -18.15 -10.14
N SER A 61 17.39 -17.82 -9.43
CA SER A 61 16.15 -18.62 -9.46
C SER A 61 15.41 -18.64 -10.79
N ASN A 62 15.51 -17.56 -11.58
CA ASN A 62 14.83 -17.43 -12.86
C ASN A 62 15.78 -16.83 -13.88
N ASN A 63 15.61 -17.25 -15.13
CA ASN A 63 16.30 -16.67 -16.27
C ASN A 63 15.76 -15.24 -16.53
N LEU A 64 16.50 -14.46 -17.33
CA LEU A 64 16.12 -13.07 -17.63
C LEU A 64 14.81 -12.94 -18.43
N ASP A 65 14.39 -14.01 -19.12
CA ASP A 65 13.09 -14.12 -19.78
C ASP A 65 11.92 -14.43 -18.82
N GLY A 66 12.23 -14.70 -17.54
CA GLY A 66 11.29 -15.01 -16.47
C GLY A 66 10.99 -16.49 -16.28
N THR A 67 11.55 -17.38 -17.10
CA THR A 67 11.42 -18.84 -16.92
C THR A 67 12.20 -19.30 -15.68
N ILE A 68 11.77 -20.41 -15.06
CA ILE A 68 12.46 -20.97 -13.90
C ILE A 68 13.81 -21.53 -14.34
N ASN A 69 14.87 -21.24 -13.58
CA ASN A 69 16.19 -21.80 -13.85
C ASN A 69 16.29 -23.22 -13.27
N PRO A 70 16.43 -24.28 -14.09
CA PRO A 70 16.47 -25.66 -13.61
C PRO A 70 17.73 -26.00 -12.80
N ALA A 71 18.79 -25.18 -12.88
CA ALA A 71 19.99 -25.36 -12.07
C ALA A 71 19.84 -24.81 -10.64
N PHE A 72 18.79 -24.02 -10.37
CA PHE A 72 18.55 -23.44 -9.05
C PHE A 72 17.75 -24.42 -8.17
N PRO A 73 18.20 -24.71 -6.93
CA PRO A 73 17.44 -25.55 -6.00
C PRO A 73 16.11 -24.88 -5.59
N GLU A 74 14.98 -25.53 -5.91
CA GLU A 74 13.64 -24.96 -5.74
C GLU A 74 13.34 -24.58 -4.28
N GLU A 75 13.84 -25.37 -3.33
CA GLU A 75 13.67 -25.17 -1.89
C GLU A 75 14.27 -23.86 -1.36
N LEU A 76 15.18 -23.23 -2.13
CA LEU A 76 15.82 -21.95 -1.78
C LEU A 76 15.07 -20.74 -2.32
N GLN A 77 13.99 -20.91 -3.09
CA GLN A 77 13.19 -19.79 -3.59
C GLN A 77 11.85 -19.69 -2.83
N PRO A 78 11.79 -18.92 -1.72
CA PRO A 78 10.55 -18.76 -0.94
C PRO A 78 9.46 -17.95 -1.67
N ARG A 79 9.80 -17.22 -2.73
CA ARG A 79 8.88 -16.33 -3.45
C ARG A 79 8.73 -16.72 -4.91
N ASP A 80 7.49 -16.82 -5.38
CA ASP A 80 7.19 -17.01 -6.80
C ASP A 80 7.63 -15.81 -7.65
N ARG A 81 8.68 -16.04 -8.45
CA ARG A 81 9.32 -15.04 -9.33
C ARG A 81 8.76 -15.01 -10.74
N THR A 82 7.82 -15.89 -11.09
CA THR A 82 7.18 -15.90 -12.42
C THR A 82 6.14 -14.78 -12.57
N ARG A 83 5.68 -14.23 -11.45
CA ARG A 83 4.66 -13.16 -11.38
C ARG A 83 5.11 -11.85 -12.02
N LEU A 84 4.14 -11.10 -12.55
CA LEU A 84 4.35 -9.78 -13.14
C LEU A 84 5.07 -8.81 -12.18
N SER A 85 4.69 -8.79 -10.89
CA SER A 85 5.34 -7.92 -9.90
C SER A 85 6.84 -8.19 -9.74
N SER A 86 7.25 -9.46 -9.83
CA SER A 86 8.67 -9.85 -9.81
C SER A 86 9.40 -9.37 -11.07
N LYS A 87 8.77 -9.48 -12.25
CA LYS A 87 9.32 -8.96 -13.52
C LYS A 87 9.48 -7.44 -13.51
N LEU A 88 8.46 -6.72 -13.04
CA LEU A 88 8.49 -5.26 -12.89
C LEU A 88 9.58 -4.81 -11.91
N GLN A 89 9.75 -5.50 -10.78
CA GLN A 89 10.84 -5.23 -9.84
C GLN A 89 12.21 -5.36 -10.52
N VAL A 90 12.45 -6.46 -11.23
CA VAL A 90 13.72 -6.71 -11.93
C VAL A 90 14.01 -5.63 -12.97
N ASN A 91 13.01 -5.26 -13.78
CA ASN A 91 13.17 -4.20 -14.79
C ASN A 91 13.48 -2.85 -14.16
N ARG A 92 12.87 -2.50 -13.03
CA ARG A 92 13.16 -1.26 -12.31
C ARG A 92 14.58 -1.24 -11.76
N ILE A 93 15.01 -2.33 -11.12
CA ILE A 93 16.39 -2.46 -10.62
C ILE A 93 17.36 -2.29 -11.78
N ALA A 94 17.08 -2.90 -12.93
CA ALA A 94 17.93 -2.80 -14.11
C ALA A 94 18.02 -1.37 -14.66
N SER A 95 16.87 -0.69 -14.76
CA SER A 95 16.79 0.66 -15.33
C SER A 95 17.31 1.76 -14.40
N ASN A 96 17.35 1.50 -13.08
CA ASN A 96 17.74 2.45 -12.05
C ASN A 96 18.64 1.76 -11.01
N LEU A 97 19.76 1.19 -11.47
CA LEU A 97 20.75 0.61 -10.57
C LEU A 97 21.28 1.69 -9.62
N ARG A 98 21.22 1.42 -8.31
CA ARG A 98 21.81 2.27 -7.26
C ARG A 98 22.93 1.50 -6.58
N PRO A 99 24.19 1.65 -7.02
CA PRO A 99 25.30 0.83 -6.53
C PRO A 99 25.46 0.85 -5.02
N ALA A 100 25.31 2.01 -4.38
CA ALA A 100 25.39 2.16 -2.93
C ALA A 100 24.41 1.24 -2.17
N GLN A 101 23.22 0.96 -2.72
CA GLN A 101 22.22 0.07 -2.10
C GLN A 101 22.49 -1.42 -2.34
N LEU A 102 23.44 -1.74 -3.22
CA LEU A 102 23.81 -3.09 -3.66
C LEU A 102 25.20 -3.50 -3.15
N THR A 103 25.67 -2.88 -2.06
CA THR A 103 26.99 -3.12 -1.48
C THR A 103 26.88 -3.61 -0.02
N ASP A 104 27.71 -3.14 0.90
CA ASP A 104 27.70 -3.61 2.29
C ASP A 104 26.38 -3.27 2.99
N SER A 105 25.92 -4.19 3.83
CA SER A 105 24.70 -4.06 4.62
C SER A 105 24.75 -5.04 5.78
N GLY A 106 24.38 -4.57 6.97
CA GLY A 106 24.23 -5.42 8.15
C GLY A 106 23.03 -6.35 8.11
N MET A 107 22.11 -6.18 7.15
CA MET A 107 20.92 -7.04 6.99
C MET A 107 21.07 -8.01 5.83
N SER A 108 20.54 -9.23 5.98
CA SER A 108 20.55 -10.25 4.92
C SER A 108 19.55 -9.95 3.78
N SER A 109 18.52 -9.15 4.07
CA SER A 109 17.49 -8.68 3.12
C SER A 109 18.01 -7.57 2.19
N HIS A 110 19.02 -6.79 2.60
CA HIS A 110 19.54 -5.58 1.91
C HIS A 110 21.00 -5.73 1.44
N GLY A 111 21.51 -4.81 0.61
CA GLY A 111 22.91 -4.81 0.11
C GLY A 111 23.20 -5.73 -1.09
N ALA A 112 24.43 -6.23 -1.16
CA ALA A 112 24.89 -7.18 -2.16
C ALA A 112 24.18 -8.54 -2.00
N PRO A 113 23.87 -9.28 -3.08
CA PRO A 113 23.30 -10.63 -2.97
C PRO A 113 24.17 -11.56 -2.12
N ILE A 114 23.53 -12.49 -1.40
CA ILE A 114 24.22 -13.50 -0.58
C ILE A 114 24.19 -14.81 -1.35
N VAL A 115 25.35 -15.44 -1.47
CA VAL A 115 25.53 -16.71 -2.19
C VAL A 115 26.12 -17.78 -1.28
N GLY A 116 25.82 -19.03 -1.60
CA GLY A 116 26.61 -20.16 -1.09
C GLY A 116 27.99 -20.23 -1.76
N PRO A 117 28.89 -21.09 -1.26
CA PRO A 117 30.18 -21.37 -1.90
C PRO A 117 30.04 -21.98 -3.31
N ASP A 118 28.85 -22.44 -3.66
CA ASP A 118 28.45 -22.96 -4.98
C ASP A 118 27.89 -21.86 -5.92
N ASN A 119 27.96 -20.58 -5.54
CA ASN A 119 27.41 -19.44 -6.28
C ASN A 119 25.88 -19.45 -6.48
N VAL A 120 25.15 -20.32 -5.75
CA VAL A 120 23.69 -20.26 -5.69
C VAL A 120 23.26 -19.08 -4.84
N VAL A 121 22.35 -18.25 -5.39
CA VAL A 121 21.86 -17.05 -4.72
C VAL A 121 20.83 -17.42 -3.65
N GLU A 122 21.26 -17.36 -2.39
CA GLU A 122 20.44 -17.69 -1.21
C GLU A 122 19.60 -16.48 -0.75
N SER A 123 20.11 -15.25 -0.95
CA SER A 123 19.35 -14.01 -0.74
C SER A 123 19.65 -13.00 -1.84
N GLY A 124 18.59 -12.32 -2.31
CA GLY A 124 18.73 -11.26 -3.30
C GLY A 124 18.56 -11.68 -4.76
N ASN A 125 17.86 -12.79 -5.06
CA ASN A 125 17.55 -13.22 -6.42
C ASN A 125 17.02 -12.09 -7.34
N GLY A 126 16.11 -11.24 -6.85
CA GLY A 126 15.63 -10.06 -7.60
C GLY A 126 16.71 -9.04 -7.94
N ARG A 127 17.66 -8.81 -7.02
CA ARG A 127 18.81 -7.91 -7.22
C ARG A 127 19.79 -8.51 -8.21
N SER A 128 20.13 -9.79 -8.08
CA SER A 128 21.01 -10.49 -9.03
C SER A 128 20.45 -10.46 -10.46
N MET A 129 19.16 -10.76 -10.63
CA MET A 129 18.47 -10.65 -11.92
C MET A 129 18.48 -9.21 -12.47
N GLY A 130 18.24 -8.22 -11.63
CA GLY A 130 18.24 -6.81 -12.03
C GLY A 130 19.62 -6.33 -12.48
N ILE A 131 20.68 -6.68 -11.74
CA ILE A 131 22.07 -6.35 -12.09
C ILE A 131 22.46 -7.02 -13.41
N TRP A 132 22.18 -8.32 -13.57
CA TRP A 132 22.49 -9.02 -14.82
C TRP A 132 21.71 -8.40 -16.00
N ARG A 133 20.42 -8.13 -15.83
CA ARG A 133 19.62 -7.47 -16.88
C ARG A 133 20.18 -6.09 -17.25
N ALA A 134 20.66 -5.31 -16.29
CA ALA A 134 21.29 -4.03 -16.59
C ALA A 134 22.56 -4.18 -17.43
N TYR A 135 23.37 -5.21 -17.18
CA TYR A 135 24.53 -5.51 -18.03
C TYR A 135 24.11 -5.85 -19.46
N GLU A 136 23.13 -6.73 -19.66
CA GLU A 136 22.59 -7.08 -20.98
C GLU A 136 22.02 -5.86 -21.72
N GLN A 137 21.51 -4.87 -20.98
CA GLN A 137 20.96 -3.62 -21.51
C GLN A 137 22.02 -2.52 -21.69
N GLY A 138 23.27 -2.74 -21.29
CA GLY A 138 24.33 -1.72 -21.32
C GLY A 138 24.13 -0.57 -20.33
N GLN A 139 23.39 -0.81 -19.23
CA GLN A 139 23.03 0.20 -18.22
C GLN A 139 23.80 0.03 -16.89
N ALA A 140 24.80 -0.85 -16.85
CA ALA A 140 25.52 -1.22 -15.63
C ALA A 140 26.91 -0.57 -15.49
N ASP A 141 27.30 0.34 -16.39
CA ASP A 141 28.65 0.94 -16.39
C ASP A 141 28.95 1.69 -15.09
N GLU A 142 27.99 2.47 -14.58
CA GLU A 142 28.13 3.17 -13.28
C GLU A 142 28.30 2.18 -12.12
N TYR A 143 27.59 1.06 -12.16
CA TYR A 143 27.73 -0.01 -11.16
C TYR A 143 29.11 -0.66 -11.22
N ARG A 144 29.58 -1.01 -12.43
CA ARG A 144 30.93 -1.55 -12.64
C ARG A 144 31.99 -0.59 -12.11
N GLN A 145 31.90 0.69 -12.46
CA GLN A 145 32.88 1.70 -12.03
C GLN A 145 32.85 1.85 -10.50
N TYR A 146 31.65 1.88 -9.90
CA TYR A 146 31.51 1.93 -8.46
C TYR A 146 32.21 0.77 -7.75
N LEU A 147 32.08 -0.46 -8.27
CA LEU A 147 32.78 -1.63 -7.69
C LEU A 147 34.30 -1.52 -7.77
N ILE A 148 34.83 -0.95 -8.84
CA ILE A 148 36.27 -0.73 -9.02
C ILE A 148 36.76 0.32 -8.02
N ASP A 149 36.06 1.45 -7.93
CA ASP A 149 36.44 2.57 -7.07
C ASP A 149 36.42 2.19 -5.58
N HIS A 150 35.43 1.39 -5.17
CA HIS A 150 35.24 0.97 -3.77
C HIS A 150 35.82 -0.43 -3.47
N ALA A 151 36.53 -1.05 -4.42
CA ALA A 151 37.04 -2.43 -4.28
C ALA A 151 37.80 -2.66 -2.98
N LYS A 152 38.63 -1.68 -2.58
CA LYS A 152 39.44 -1.73 -1.36
C LYS A 152 38.60 -1.80 -0.08
N GLU A 153 37.43 -1.17 -0.06
CA GLU A 153 36.50 -1.20 1.09
C GLU A 153 35.95 -2.61 1.33
N PHE A 154 35.82 -3.38 0.26
CA PHE A 154 35.42 -4.78 0.30
C PHE A 154 36.61 -5.74 0.48
N GLY A 155 37.84 -5.23 0.60
CA GLY A 155 39.05 -6.04 0.65
C GLY A 155 39.37 -6.76 -0.66
N LEU A 156 38.94 -6.18 -1.79
CA LEU A 156 39.09 -6.75 -3.14
C LEU A 156 40.09 -5.93 -3.95
N ASN A 157 40.65 -6.57 -5.00
CA ASN A 157 41.59 -5.92 -5.90
C ASN A 157 40.83 -5.30 -7.10
N PRO A 158 40.88 -3.97 -7.31
CA PRO A 158 40.20 -3.30 -8.42
C PRO A 158 40.64 -3.83 -9.80
N ASP A 159 41.91 -4.21 -9.94
CA ASP A 159 42.42 -4.75 -11.21
C ASP A 159 41.72 -6.04 -11.58
N GLU A 160 41.41 -6.91 -10.60
CA GLU A 160 40.71 -8.17 -10.85
C GLU A 160 39.27 -7.95 -11.32
N ILE A 161 38.60 -6.94 -10.76
CA ILE A 161 37.23 -6.55 -11.12
C ILE A 161 37.21 -5.93 -12.53
N SER A 162 38.21 -5.10 -12.85
CA SER A 162 38.31 -4.42 -14.15
C SER A 162 38.41 -5.37 -15.35
N GLN A 163 38.87 -6.61 -15.13
CA GLN A 163 39.03 -7.63 -16.18
C GLN A 163 37.80 -8.54 -16.35
N MET A 164 36.79 -8.43 -15.49
CA MET A 164 35.56 -9.22 -15.60
C MET A 164 34.62 -8.65 -16.65
N SER A 165 33.77 -9.47 -17.26
CA SER A 165 32.80 -8.99 -18.26
C SER A 165 31.61 -8.32 -17.58
N MET A 166 30.99 -8.98 -16.60
CA MET A 166 29.82 -8.49 -15.87
C MET A 166 30.03 -8.66 -14.35
N PRO A 167 30.93 -7.88 -13.72
CA PRO A 167 31.24 -8.05 -12.30
C PRO A 167 30.03 -7.76 -11.41
N VAL A 168 29.70 -8.70 -10.52
CA VAL A 168 28.67 -8.57 -9.49
C VAL A 168 29.29 -8.77 -8.12
N LEU A 169 29.17 -7.77 -7.25
CA LEU A 169 29.57 -7.91 -5.86
C LEU A 169 28.57 -8.81 -5.13
N VAL A 170 29.07 -9.84 -4.46
CA VAL A 170 28.29 -10.76 -3.64
C VAL A 170 28.95 -10.96 -2.28
N ARG A 171 28.13 -11.44 -1.34
CA ARG A 171 28.56 -11.88 0.00
C ARG A 171 28.48 -13.40 0.02
N GLU A 172 29.63 -14.08 0.00
CA GLU A 172 29.68 -15.53 0.18
C GLU A 172 29.44 -15.86 1.65
N ARG A 173 28.47 -16.72 1.93
CA ARG A 173 28.18 -17.21 3.27
C ARG A 173 29.29 -18.14 3.76
N LEU A 174 29.80 -17.87 4.96
CA LEU A 174 30.84 -18.67 5.61
C LEU A 174 30.31 -19.49 6.78
N THR A 175 29.24 -19.03 7.45
CA THR A 175 28.58 -19.80 8.51
C THR A 175 27.76 -20.93 7.90
N ASP A 176 27.89 -22.14 8.46
CA ASP A 176 27.02 -23.26 8.10
C ASP A 176 25.60 -23.05 8.66
N VAL A 177 24.60 -23.14 7.80
CA VAL A 177 23.18 -22.86 8.12
C VAL A 177 22.28 -23.77 7.28
N ASP A 178 21.04 -23.98 7.73
CA ASP A 178 19.98 -24.45 6.84
C ASP A 178 19.70 -23.37 5.79
N ARG A 179 20.14 -23.63 4.56
CA ARG A 179 20.06 -22.71 3.42
C ARG A 179 18.62 -22.31 3.11
N ALA A 180 17.68 -23.25 3.19
CA ALA A 180 16.28 -23.00 2.89
C ALA A 180 15.65 -22.14 3.99
N GLN A 181 16.00 -22.39 5.25
CA GLN A 181 15.56 -21.55 6.36
C GLN A 181 16.16 -20.14 6.28
N PHE A 182 17.46 -20.03 5.95
CA PHE A 182 18.12 -18.75 5.76
C PHE A 182 17.52 -17.94 4.61
N ALA A 183 17.19 -18.60 3.49
CA ALA A 183 16.52 -17.96 2.35
C ALA A 183 15.12 -17.45 2.74
N ARG A 184 14.33 -18.25 3.49
CA ARG A 184 13.03 -17.83 4.04
C ARG A 184 13.16 -16.63 4.96
N ASP A 185 14.06 -16.70 5.94
CA ASP A 185 14.22 -15.64 6.95
C ASP A 185 14.77 -14.34 6.34
N SER A 186 15.58 -14.43 5.29
CA SER A 186 16.09 -13.27 4.54
C SER A 186 15.06 -12.66 3.58
N ASN A 187 13.95 -13.35 3.32
CA ASN A 187 12.85 -12.84 2.50
C ASN A 187 11.81 -12.06 3.32
N ILE A 188 11.83 -12.20 4.64
CA ILE A 188 10.93 -11.47 5.54
C ILE A 188 11.37 -10.01 5.60
N SER A 189 10.40 -9.10 5.47
CA SER A 189 10.64 -7.66 5.66
C SER A 189 11.14 -7.41 7.08
N ASP A 190 12.24 -6.67 7.21
CA ASP A 190 12.76 -6.15 8.47
C ASP A 190 12.01 -4.90 8.95
N LEU A 191 11.24 -4.26 8.06
CA LEU A 191 10.30 -3.21 8.41
C LEU A 191 9.11 -3.81 9.15
N GLN A 192 8.81 -3.25 10.33
CA GLN A 192 7.58 -3.53 11.06
C GLN A 192 6.39 -3.28 10.14
N GLU A 193 5.55 -4.31 9.93
CA GLU A 193 4.33 -4.14 9.16
C GLU A 193 3.40 -3.20 9.93
N MET A 194 2.96 -2.14 9.26
CA MET A 194 1.94 -1.23 9.78
C MET A 194 0.64 -2.01 9.99
N ALA A 195 -0.10 -1.68 11.05
CA ALA A 195 -1.45 -2.17 11.23
C ALA A 195 -2.33 -1.77 10.03
N ALA A 196 -3.41 -2.50 9.78
CA ALA A 196 -4.31 -2.21 8.66
C ALA A 196 -4.86 -0.77 8.70
N SER A 197 -5.15 -0.25 9.89
CA SER A 197 -5.56 1.14 10.10
C SER A 197 -4.44 2.13 9.78
N GLU A 198 -3.24 1.93 10.32
CA GLU A 198 -2.08 2.80 10.06
C GLU A 198 -1.76 2.86 8.57
N LYS A 199 -1.78 1.70 7.89
CA LYS A 199 -1.60 1.62 6.44
C LYS A 199 -2.69 2.36 5.68
N ALA A 200 -3.93 2.30 6.13
CA ALA A 200 -5.05 3.03 5.54
C ALA A 200 -4.85 4.55 5.62
N TYR A 201 -4.42 5.06 6.78
CA TYR A 201 -4.13 6.48 6.94
C TYR A 201 -2.92 6.92 6.11
N ALA A 202 -1.88 6.10 6.01
CA ALA A 202 -0.75 6.38 5.12
C ALA A 202 -1.20 6.41 3.65
N ASP A 203 -2.02 5.44 3.22
CA ASP A 203 -2.56 5.40 1.86
C ASP A 203 -3.50 6.59 1.57
N ALA A 204 -4.25 7.06 2.58
CA ALA A 204 -5.16 8.20 2.47
C ALA A 204 -4.41 9.53 2.20
N GLN A 205 -3.13 9.63 2.55
CA GLN A 205 -2.31 10.81 2.23
C GLN A 205 -2.10 10.97 0.72
N PHE A 206 -2.10 9.87 -0.03
CA PHE A 206 -2.00 9.88 -1.50
C PHE A 206 -3.32 10.25 -2.19
N LEU A 207 -4.44 10.25 -1.45
CA LEU A 207 -5.75 10.67 -1.95
C LEU A 207 -5.87 12.20 -1.90
N THR A 208 -5.12 12.86 -2.78
CA THR A 208 -5.23 14.30 -3.04
C THR A 208 -6.60 14.64 -3.63
N GLU A 209 -6.98 15.92 -3.61
CA GLU A 209 -8.25 16.36 -4.21
C GLU A 209 -8.37 15.97 -5.69
N SER A 210 -7.27 16.08 -6.44
CA SER A 210 -7.23 15.66 -7.85
C SER A 210 -7.43 14.16 -8.03
N VAL A 211 -6.93 13.33 -7.10
CA VAL A 211 -7.14 11.88 -7.15
C VAL A 211 -8.57 11.54 -6.75
N MET A 212 -9.09 12.19 -5.70
CA MET A 212 -10.48 12.02 -5.25
C MET A 212 -11.50 12.46 -6.30
N ALA A 213 -11.20 13.48 -7.11
CA ALA A 213 -12.06 13.89 -8.22
C ALA A 213 -12.23 12.79 -9.30
N LEU A 214 -11.29 11.84 -9.39
CA LEU A 214 -11.39 10.68 -10.28
C LEU A 214 -12.19 9.53 -9.67
N PHE A 215 -12.44 9.55 -8.35
CA PHE A 215 -13.12 8.48 -7.64
C PHE A 215 -14.58 8.39 -8.05
N ASN A 216 -14.92 7.33 -8.77
CA ASN A 216 -16.24 7.14 -9.35
C ASN A 216 -16.65 5.66 -9.29
N PRO A 217 -16.95 5.14 -8.07
CA PRO A 217 -17.55 3.82 -7.93
C PRO A 217 -18.92 3.79 -8.63
N SER A 218 -19.40 2.61 -9.00
CA SER A 218 -20.76 2.48 -9.55
C SER A 218 -21.84 2.76 -8.49
N ASP A 219 -23.10 2.89 -8.94
CA ASP A 219 -24.26 3.16 -8.08
C ASP A 219 -24.50 2.12 -6.96
N ASP A 220 -23.93 0.93 -7.10
CA ASP A 220 -23.92 -0.15 -6.12
C ASP A 220 -22.61 -0.22 -5.30
N GLY A 221 -21.81 0.85 -5.32
CA GLY A 221 -20.57 1.03 -4.57
C GLY A 221 -19.44 0.06 -4.95
N ASN A 222 -19.48 -0.53 -6.15
CA ASN A 222 -18.40 -1.39 -6.64
C ASN A 222 -17.17 -0.55 -7.03
N LEU A 223 -16.10 -0.70 -6.23
CA LEU A 223 -14.83 0.00 -6.40
C LEU A 223 -14.05 -0.42 -7.65
N LEU A 224 -14.37 -1.56 -8.26
CA LEU A 224 -13.74 -2.07 -9.48
C LEU A 224 -14.59 -1.83 -10.74
N ALA A 225 -15.58 -0.95 -10.67
CA ALA A 225 -16.36 -0.56 -11.83
C ALA A 225 -15.48 0.14 -12.88
N ARG A 226 -15.82 -0.02 -14.16
CA ARG A 226 -15.08 0.63 -15.27
C ARG A 226 -15.03 2.16 -15.14
N SER A 227 -16.06 2.75 -14.53
CA SER A 227 -16.10 4.18 -14.21
C SER A 227 -14.96 4.62 -13.29
N ASN A 228 -14.44 3.70 -12.47
CA ASN A 228 -13.38 3.94 -11.48
C ASN A 228 -11.97 3.58 -11.99
N ASP A 229 -11.82 3.12 -13.24
CA ASP A 229 -10.53 2.65 -13.77
C ASP A 229 -9.44 3.74 -13.76
N ALA A 230 -9.84 5.01 -13.95
CA ALA A 230 -8.92 6.15 -13.90
C ALA A 230 -8.35 6.36 -12.49
N PHE A 231 -9.22 6.31 -11.48
CA PHE A 231 -8.82 6.37 -10.08
C PHE A 231 -7.89 5.22 -9.69
N ILE A 232 -8.22 3.98 -10.05
CA ILE A 232 -7.40 2.81 -9.68
C ILE A 232 -5.97 2.93 -10.23
N ARG A 233 -5.82 3.36 -11.48
CA ARG A 233 -4.49 3.56 -12.08
C ARG A 233 -3.69 4.62 -11.35
N GLU A 234 -4.33 5.74 -11.01
CA GLU A 234 -3.67 6.84 -10.33
C GLU A 234 -3.32 6.49 -8.89
N PHE A 235 -4.21 5.82 -8.17
CA PHE A 235 -3.95 5.30 -6.83
C PHE A 235 -2.76 4.35 -6.81
N LEU A 236 -2.70 3.39 -7.74
CA LEU A 236 -1.56 2.47 -7.88
C LEU A 236 -0.24 3.20 -8.18
N ARG A 237 -0.31 4.31 -8.93
CA ARG A 237 0.85 5.14 -9.26
C ARG A 237 1.38 5.86 -8.02
N GLU A 238 0.48 6.42 -7.21
CA GLU A 238 0.84 7.20 -6.02
C GLU A 238 1.37 6.35 -4.86
N ILE A 239 0.78 5.19 -4.57
CA ILE A 239 1.27 4.31 -3.48
C ILE A 239 2.64 3.68 -3.75
N GLY A 240 3.09 3.72 -5.01
CA GLY A 240 4.38 3.24 -5.42
C GLY A 240 4.49 1.71 -5.53
N ASP A 241 5.43 1.29 -6.35
CA ASP A 241 5.48 -0.07 -6.87
C ASP A 241 5.83 -1.17 -5.87
N THR A 242 6.53 -0.84 -4.78
CA THR A 242 6.82 -1.82 -3.71
C THR A 242 5.54 -2.17 -2.98
N ALA A 243 4.64 -1.19 -2.84
CA ALA A 243 3.37 -1.36 -2.17
C ALA A 243 2.31 -1.99 -3.09
N THR A 244 2.45 -1.92 -4.42
CA THR A 244 1.54 -2.58 -5.37
C THR A 244 1.78 -4.08 -5.53
N ALA A 245 2.85 -4.62 -4.94
CA ALA A 245 3.16 -6.04 -5.01
C ALA A 245 2.04 -6.90 -4.39
N GLY A 246 1.30 -7.63 -5.23
CA GLY A 246 0.17 -8.47 -4.81
C GLY A 246 -1.21 -7.84 -5.00
N LEU A 247 -1.28 -6.55 -5.33
CA LEU A 247 -2.53 -5.85 -5.63
C LEU A 247 -3.09 -6.20 -7.01
N LEU A 248 -2.23 -6.67 -7.91
CA LEU A 248 -2.60 -7.14 -9.25
C LEU A 248 -2.16 -8.59 -9.46
N THR A 249 -2.96 -9.35 -10.20
CA THR A 249 -2.60 -10.68 -10.68
C THR A 249 -1.52 -10.61 -11.77
N ALA A 250 -0.97 -11.76 -12.17
CA ALA A 250 0.00 -11.83 -13.27
C ALA A 250 -0.53 -11.25 -14.60
N ASP A 251 -1.84 -11.34 -14.82
CA ASP A 251 -2.52 -10.83 -16.02
C ASP A 251 -3.00 -9.37 -15.87
N GLY A 252 -2.62 -8.69 -14.78
CA GLY A 252 -2.96 -7.29 -14.52
C GLY A 252 -4.37 -7.06 -13.96
N ARG A 253 -5.08 -8.09 -13.51
CA ARG A 253 -6.42 -7.93 -12.90
C ARG A 253 -6.30 -7.51 -11.42
N PRO A 254 -7.19 -6.64 -10.91
CA PRO A 254 -7.30 -6.33 -9.49
C PRO A 254 -7.45 -7.58 -8.60
N THR A 255 -6.73 -7.63 -7.48
CA THR A 255 -6.94 -8.65 -6.43
C THR A 255 -7.85 -8.13 -5.32
N LYS A 256 -8.33 -9.02 -4.45
CA LYS A 256 -9.09 -8.62 -3.25
C LYS A 256 -8.29 -7.62 -2.39
N GLN A 257 -6.98 -7.81 -2.28
CA GLN A 257 -6.10 -6.90 -1.53
C GLN A 257 -6.13 -5.47 -2.06
N LEU A 258 -6.31 -5.28 -3.38
CA LEU A 258 -6.46 -3.94 -3.96
C LEU A 258 -7.79 -3.31 -3.53
N ILE A 259 -8.87 -4.09 -3.54
CA ILE A 259 -10.19 -3.64 -3.10
C ILE A 259 -10.12 -3.19 -1.64
N ASP A 260 -9.62 -4.07 -0.76
CA ASP A 260 -9.53 -3.81 0.67
C ASP A 260 -8.67 -2.57 0.95
N ARG A 261 -7.55 -2.42 0.22
CA ARG A 261 -6.64 -1.27 0.37
C ARG A 261 -7.27 0.05 -0.09
N ILE A 262 -7.92 0.07 -1.26
CA ILE A 262 -8.64 1.26 -1.74
C ILE A 262 -9.75 1.62 -0.75
N GLN A 263 -10.54 0.63 -0.33
CA GLN A 263 -11.66 0.85 0.59
C GLN A 263 -11.19 1.47 1.90
N ASN A 264 -10.13 0.89 2.50
CA ASN A 264 -9.55 1.40 3.74
C ASN A 264 -9.00 2.83 3.59
N ALA A 265 -8.27 3.12 2.51
CA ALA A 265 -7.73 4.46 2.26
C ALA A 265 -8.84 5.52 2.08
N ILE A 266 -9.88 5.18 1.33
CA ILE A 266 -11.05 6.05 1.11
C ILE A 266 -11.78 6.32 2.43
N PHE A 267 -11.95 5.30 3.26
CA PHE A 267 -12.62 5.44 4.56
C PHE A 267 -11.81 6.30 5.53
N ALA A 268 -10.49 6.08 5.58
CA ALA A 268 -9.59 6.92 6.36
C ALA A 268 -9.63 8.39 5.91
N LYS A 269 -9.72 8.63 4.59
CA LYS A 269 -9.84 9.99 4.03
C LYS A 269 -11.19 10.66 4.31
N ALA A 270 -12.30 9.93 4.14
CA ALA A 270 -13.65 10.49 4.20
C ALA A 270 -14.19 10.61 5.64
N TYR A 271 -13.92 9.62 6.50
CA TYR A 271 -14.58 9.49 7.80
C TYR A 271 -13.65 9.64 9.01
N LYS A 272 -12.32 9.55 8.82
CA LYS A 272 -11.29 9.68 9.88
C LYS A 272 -11.58 8.84 11.15
N ASP A 273 -12.20 7.67 10.99
CA ASP A 273 -12.50 6.75 12.10
C ASP A 273 -11.73 5.44 11.94
N GLU A 274 -10.79 5.18 12.85
CA GLU A 274 -10.08 3.91 12.93
C GLU A 274 -11.01 2.70 13.06
N ARG A 275 -12.15 2.85 13.75
CA ARG A 275 -13.12 1.77 13.96
C ARG A 275 -13.79 1.37 12.65
N LEU A 276 -14.11 2.33 11.79
CA LEU A 276 -14.69 2.06 10.47
C LEU A 276 -13.68 1.36 9.56
N VAL A 277 -12.39 1.71 9.65
CA VAL A 277 -11.33 1.01 8.90
C VAL A 277 -11.13 -0.43 9.40
N ARG A 278 -11.19 -0.66 10.71
CA ARG A 278 -11.16 -2.02 11.28
C ARG A 278 -12.35 -2.85 10.83
N LEU A 279 -13.55 -2.26 10.84
CA LEU A 279 -14.80 -2.89 10.41
C LEU A 279 -14.73 -3.41 8.98
N VAL A 280 -14.17 -2.64 8.04
CA VAL A 280 -14.02 -3.07 6.62
C VAL A 280 -13.25 -4.38 6.48
N SER A 281 -12.27 -4.60 7.35
CA SER A 281 -11.33 -5.73 7.23
C SER A 281 -11.83 -7.02 7.88
N GLU A 282 -12.79 -6.93 8.80
CA GLU A 282 -13.16 -8.03 9.70
C GLU A 282 -14.62 -8.50 9.53
N GLU A 283 -15.44 -7.82 8.73
CA GLU A 283 -16.90 -7.99 8.75
C GLU A 283 -17.45 -9.01 7.71
N PRO A 284 -17.94 -10.19 8.13
CA PRO A 284 -18.60 -11.14 7.25
C PRO A 284 -20.11 -10.87 7.06
N ASP A 285 -20.72 -9.98 7.85
CA ASP A 285 -22.17 -9.79 7.85
C ASP A 285 -22.69 -9.06 6.58
N PRO A 286 -23.70 -9.61 5.87
CA PRO A 286 -24.26 -8.99 4.67
C PRO A 286 -24.93 -7.62 4.89
N GLU A 287 -25.52 -7.37 6.06
CA GLU A 287 -26.18 -6.10 6.39
C GLU A 287 -25.12 -5.02 6.64
N MET A 288 -24.08 -5.33 7.40
CA MET A 288 -22.94 -4.42 7.59
C MET A 288 -22.20 -4.17 6.27
N ARG A 289 -22.11 -5.18 5.39
CA ARG A 289 -21.56 -4.98 4.04
C ARG A 289 -22.36 -3.96 3.22
N ASN A 290 -23.68 -3.93 3.36
CA ASN A 290 -24.52 -2.93 2.67
C ASN A 290 -24.27 -1.50 3.18
N ILE A 291 -24.00 -1.34 4.47
CA ILE A 291 -23.60 -0.05 5.05
C ILE A 291 -22.26 0.39 4.46
N LEU A 292 -21.26 -0.51 4.40
CA LEU A 292 -19.96 -0.21 3.80
C LEU A 292 -20.07 0.20 2.33
N ILE A 293 -20.95 -0.44 1.57
CA ILE A 293 -21.24 -0.08 0.17
C ILE A 293 -21.88 1.31 0.07
N ALA A 294 -22.84 1.61 0.95
CA ALA A 294 -23.46 2.94 1.01
C ALA A 294 -22.43 4.03 1.32
N LEU A 295 -21.54 3.78 2.27
CA LEU A 295 -20.45 4.68 2.63
C LEU A 295 -19.43 4.86 1.49
N ASN A 296 -19.12 3.81 0.71
CA ASN A 296 -18.29 3.95 -0.51
C ASN A 296 -18.91 4.93 -1.50
N THR A 297 -20.23 4.89 -1.65
CA THR A 297 -20.97 5.74 -2.60
C THR A 297 -20.93 7.21 -2.21
N ALA A 298 -20.99 7.50 -0.91
CA ALA A 298 -20.95 8.87 -0.38
C ALA A 298 -19.53 9.39 -0.08
N ALA A 299 -18.51 8.53 -0.15
CA ALA A 299 -17.17 8.85 0.34
C ALA A 299 -16.53 10.07 -0.34
N SER A 300 -16.80 10.30 -1.63
CA SER A 300 -16.26 11.48 -2.34
C SER A 300 -16.83 12.78 -1.76
N ASP A 301 -18.15 12.84 -1.58
CA ASP A 301 -18.83 14.01 -1.03
C ASP A 301 -18.42 14.27 0.44
N PHE A 302 -18.21 13.22 1.25
CA PHE A 302 -17.68 13.35 2.62
C PHE A 302 -16.21 13.78 2.65
N ALA A 303 -15.37 13.28 1.73
CA ALA A 303 -13.98 13.72 1.63
C ALA A 303 -13.89 15.20 1.19
N GLN A 304 -14.80 15.65 0.32
CA GLN A 304 -14.94 17.06 -0.05
C GLN A 304 -15.39 17.90 1.15
N MET A 305 -16.37 17.43 1.93
CA MET A 305 -16.84 18.09 3.15
C MET A 305 -15.71 18.36 4.14
N GLN A 306 -14.84 17.37 4.31
CA GLN A 306 -13.64 17.48 5.14
C GLN A 306 -12.64 18.51 4.62
N SER A 307 -12.48 18.62 3.29
CA SER A 307 -11.59 19.64 2.72
C SER A 307 -12.15 21.05 2.88
N LEU A 308 -13.44 21.24 2.61
CA LEU A 308 -14.14 22.53 2.72
C LEU A 308 -14.17 23.06 4.16
N SER A 309 -14.26 22.17 5.15
CA SER A 309 -14.32 22.53 6.57
C SER A 309 -12.96 23.00 7.14
N GLY A 310 -11.89 23.05 6.32
CA GLY A 310 -10.61 23.65 6.70
C GLY A 310 -9.68 22.75 7.52
N ASP A 311 -10.01 21.47 7.67
CA ASP A 311 -9.20 20.49 8.43
C ASP A 311 -7.93 20.03 7.67
N VAL A 312 -7.55 20.75 6.61
CA VAL A 312 -6.37 20.52 5.75
C VAL A 312 -5.18 21.41 6.17
N HIS A 313 -5.33 22.31 7.13
CA HIS A 313 -4.26 23.23 7.58
C HIS A 313 -3.88 23.17 9.07
N HIS A 314 -4.29 22.11 9.79
CA HIS A 314 -3.87 21.92 11.18
C HIS A 314 -2.65 21.00 11.39
N ASP A 315 -1.95 20.64 10.30
CA ASP A 315 -0.72 19.81 10.35
C ASP A 315 0.59 20.62 10.33
N THR A 316 0.55 21.91 10.67
CA THR A 316 1.77 22.72 10.90
C THR A 316 1.78 23.34 12.30
N VAL A 317 2.43 22.63 13.22
CA VAL A 317 3.28 23.11 14.31
C VAL A 317 3.07 24.56 14.80
N THR A 318 2.67 24.65 16.07
CA THR A 318 2.89 25.75 17.03
C THR A 318 2.20 27.11 16.80
N GLY A 319 1.33 27.43 17.76
CA GLY A 319 1.29 28.73 18.42
C GLY A 319 0.53 29.83 17.69
N LEU A 320 -0.55 30.28 18.33
CA LEU A 320 -1.35 31.47 18.03
C LEU A 320 -2.50 31.28 17.03
N VAL A 321 -3.60 30.66 17.47
CA VAL A 321 -4.95 31.26 17.30
C VAL A 321 -5.85 30.82 18.49
N ASP A 322 -5.58 31.36 19.68
CA ASP A 322 -6.62 31.49 20.71
C ASP A 322 -7.58 32.58 20.22
N GLY A 323 -8.73 32.20 19.66
CA GLY A 323 -9.71 33.17 19.17
C GLY A 323 -10.79 32.68 18.20
N ILE A 324 -10.83 31.38 17.87
CA ILE A 324 -12.01 30.74 17.27
C ILE A 324 -12.42 29.62 18.20
N GLU A 325 -13.15 29.99 19.25
CA GLU A 325 -13.87 29.01 20.07
C GLU A 325 -14.78 28.19 19.15
N GLN A 326 -14.53 26.88 19.19
CA GLN A 326 -15.43 25.77 18.88
C GLN A 326 -16.91 26.13 18.74
N LEU A 327 -17.35 26.47 17.54
CA LEU A 327 -18.64 26.00 17.07
C LEU A 327 -18.36 24.65 16.41
N ASN A 328 -18.93 23.57 16.95
CA ASN A 328 -18.88 22.25 16.32
C ASN A 328 -19.50 22.39 14.92
N GLY A 329 -18.68 22.51 13.88
CA GLY A 329 -19.15 22.65 12.51
C GLY A 329 -20.11 21.52 12.13
N LEU A 330 -21.06 21.83 11.23
CA LEU A 330 -22.06 20.88 10.75
C LEU A 330 -21.43 19.59 10.20
N ASP A 331 -20.23 19.70 9.61
CA ASP A 331 -19.39 18.60 9.15
C ASP A 331 -19.01 17.63 10.28
N LYS A 332 -18.51 18.16 11.40
CA LYS A 332 -18.09 17.37 12.56
C LYS A 332 -19.29 16.71 13.23
N GLN A 333 -20.40 17.44 13.33
CA GLN A 333 -21.65 16.90 13.88
C GLN A 333 -22.19 15.76 13.01
N ALA A 334 -22.22 15.93 11.68
CA ALA A 334 -22.73 14.91 10.76
C ALA A 334 -21.87 13.64 10.78
N ILE A 335 -20.54 13.77 10.83
CA ILE A 335 -19.64 12.62 10.91
C ILE A 335 -19.75 11.94 12.26
N ALA A 336 -19.79 12.69 13.36
CA ALA A 336 -19.97 12.13 14.70
C ALA A 336 -21.30 11.36 14.78
N ALA A 337 -22.40 11.95 14.30
CA ALA A 337 -23.72 11.33 14.29
C ALA A 337 -23.74 10.05 13.44
N LEU A 338 -23.08 10.06 12.26
CA LEU A 338 -22.98 8.88 11.40
C LEU A 338 -22.13 7.77 12.03
N GLN A 339 -20.98 8.11 12.61
CA GLN A 339 -20.12 7.16 13.31
C GLN A 339 -20.85 6.53 14.50
N GLU A 340 -21.56 7.34 15.28
CA GLU A 340 -22.35 6.90 16.41
C GLU A 340 -23.50 5.99 15.96
N ALA A 341 -24.23 6.36 14.90
CA ALA A 341 -25.28 5.54 14.31
C ALA A 341 -24.79 4.15 13.90
N ILE A 342 -23.62 4.07 13.25
CA ILE A 342 -23.01 2.78 12.86
C ILE A 342 -22.65 1.95 14.10
N ASN A 343 -22.16 2.57 15.18
CA ASN A 343 -21.87 1.87 16.42
C ASN A 343 -23.13 1.34 17.10
N LEU A 344 -24.23 2.11 17.11
CA LEU A 344 -25.52 1.67 17.65
C LEU A 344 -26.06 0.45 16.89
N VAL A 345 -26.00 0.49 15.55
CA VAL A 345 -26.42 -0.64 14.71
C VAL A 345 -25.56 -1.87 14.98
N ARG A 346 -24.24 -1.69 15.12
CA ARG A 346 -23.32 -2.80 15.42
C ARG A 346 -23.60 -3.41 16.79
N GLU A 347 -23.73 -2.59 17.82
CA GLU A 347 -23.99 -3.05 19.19
C GLU A 347 -25.30 -3.82 19.30
N ALA A 348 -26.37 -3.30 18.68
CA ALA A 348 -27.64 -4.01 18.62
C ALA A 348 -27.51 -5.38 17.95
N LYS A 349 -26.71 -5.46 16.88
CA LYS A 349 -26.44 -6.72 16.18
C LYS A 349 -25.61 -7.68 17.03
N ASP A 350 -24.51 -7.22 17.61
CA ASP A 350 -23.61 -8.00 18.48
C ASP A 350 -24.37 -8.58 19.67
N ASN A 351 -25.33 -7.82 20.22
CA ASN A 351 -26.17 -8.22 21.34
C ASN A 351 -27.47 -8.95 20.95
N GLY A 352 -27.77 -9.06 19.65
CA GLY A 352 -29.01 -9.66 19.14
C GLY A 352 -30.30 -8.94 19.58
N GLN A 353 -30.21 -7.62 19.82
CA GLN A 353 -31.30 -6.75 20.27
C GLN A 353 -31.81 -5.86 19.13
N ALA A 354 -33.01 -5.31 19.30
CA ALA A 354 -33.52 -4.27 18.40
C ALA A 354 -32.74 -2.96 18.64
N VAL A 355 -32.47 -2.18 17.57
CA VAL A 355 -31.72 -0.92 17.71
C VAL A 355 -32.48 0.07 18.59
N GLU A 356 -33.82 0.05 18.52
CA GLU A 356 -34.72 0.81 19.37
C GLU A 356 -34.52 0.50 20.87
N GLU A 357 -34.25 -0.76 21.22
CA GLU A 357 -34.00 -1.17 22.60
C GLU A 357 -32.64 -0.68 23.09
N VAL A 358 -31.61 -0.72 22.23
CA VAL A 358 -30.27 -0.20 22.55
C VAL A 358 -30.30 1.33 22.72
N ILE A 359 -31.02 2.03 21.84
CA ILE A 359 -31.24 3.47 21.93
C ILE A 359 -31.99 3.79 23.24
N ALA A 360 -33.08 3.10 23.55
CA ALA A 360 -33.82 3.34 24.79
C ALA A 360 -32.97 3.08 26.05
N GLN A 361 -32.07 2.10 26.03
CA GLN A 361 -31.14 1.83 27.12
C GLN A 361 -30.09 2.93 27.29
N ARG A 362 -29.53 3.46 26.19
CA ARG A 362 -28.54 4.56 26.20
C ARG A 362 -29.14 5.93 26.48
N GLY A 363 -30.36 6.18 26.03
CA GLY A 363 -31.12 7.40 26.32
C GLY A 363 -31.34 7.62 27.82
N LEU A 364 -31.28 6.57 28.64
CA LEU A 364 -31.31 6.67 30.10
C LEU A 364 -30.04 7.30 30.70
N PHE A 365 -28.92 7.29 29.96
CA PHE A 365 -27.61 7.81 30.38
C PHE A 365 -27.23 9.12 29.65
N GLY A 366 -27.98 9.52 28.62
CA GLY A 366 -27.74 10.75 27.85
C GLY A 366 -26.57 10.65 26.86
N ASP A 367 -26.16 9.43 26.52
CA ASP A 367 -24.95 9.15 25.73
C ASP A 367 -25.19 9.15 24.21
N SER A 368 -26.41 9.47 23.74
CA SER A 368 -26.75 9.45 22.32
C SER A 368 -27.42 10.73 21.81
N THR A 369 -27.07 11.11 20.58
CA THR A 369 -27.65 12.28 19.89
C THR A 369 -28.88 11.88 19.07
N PRO A 370 -29.97 12.67 19.07
CA PRO A 370 -31.17 12.33 18.28
C PRO A 370 -30.91 12.23 16.77
N GLU A 371 -29.89 12.92 16.27
CA GLU A 371 -29.39 12.83 14.90
C GLU A 371 -28.76 11.45 14.63
N ALA A 372 -27.92 10.94 15.55
CA ALA A 372 -27.35 9.60 15.46
C ALA A 372 -28.43 8.51 15.57
N GLU A 373 -29.40 8.68 16.47
CA GLU A 373 -30.50 7.75 16.66
C GLU A 373 -31.37 7.64 15.40
N ALA A 374 -31.73 8.78 14.79
CA ALA A 374 -32.49 8.82 13.54
C ALA A 374 -31.72 8.16 12.37
N LEU A 375 -30.41 8.40 12.28
CA LEU A 375 -29.54 7.76 11.30
C LEU A 375 -29.44 6.23 11.53
N ALA A 376 -29.34 5.78 12.78
CA ALA A 376 -29.29 4.36 13.12
C ALA A 376 -30.58 3.63 12.71
N LEU A 377 -31.74 4.22 13.02
CA LEU A 377 -33.05 3.69 12.62
C LEU A 377 -33.19 3.67 11.09
N PHE A 378 -32.74 4.73 10.41
CA PHE A 378 -32.73 4.78 8.95
C PHE A 378 -31.87 3.66 8.34
N ILE A 379 -30.69 3.39 8.90
CA ILE A 379 -29.81 2.30 8.45
C ILE A 379 -30.52 0.95 8.59
N VAL A 380 -31.15 0.67 9.73
CA VAL A 380 -31.83 -0.61 9.99
C VAL A 380 -33.02 -0.79 9.07
N ALA A 381 -33.86 0.24 8.92
CA ALA A 381 -35.02 0.21 8.03
C ALA A 381 -34.63 -0.02 6.55
N ASN A 382 -33.41 0.34 6.18
CA ASN A 382 -32.89 0.26 4.83
C ASN A 382 -31.72 -0.72 4.66
N ASN A 383 -31.52 -1.62 5.62
CA ASN A 383 -30.35 -2.52 5.68
C ASN A 383 -30.20 -3.43 4.43
N ARG A 384 -31.30 -3.68 3.71
CA ARG A 384 -31.33 -4.45 2.45
C ARG A 384 -31.03 -3.62 1.19
N SER A 385 -30.91 -2.30 1.31
CA SER A 385 -30.75 -1.39 0.17
C SER A 385 -29.55 -0.46 0.35
N ALA A 386 -28.37 -0.98 0.03
CA ALA A 386 -27.14 -0.18 -0.01
C ALA A 386 -27.28 1.06 -0.91
N LYS A 387 -28.00 0.94 -2.04
CA LYS A 387 -28.28 2.06 -2.96
C LYS A 387 -29.02 3.21 -2.27
N ARG A 388 -30.08 2.91 -1.50
CA ARG A 388 -30.86 3.95 -0.82
C ARG A 388 -30.07 4.59 0.32
N MET A 389 -29.37 3.79 1.11
CA MET A 389 -28.48 4.33 2.15
C MET A 389 -27.39 5.22 1.54
N GLY A 390 -26.77 4.78 0.44
CA GLY A 390 -25.75 5.54 -0.27
C GLY A 390 -26.27 6.86 -0.81
N ALA A 391 -27.47 6.87 -1.39
CA ALA A 391 -28.13 8.09 -1.86
C ALA A 391 -28.39 9.08 -0.71
N ALA A 392 -28.87 8.60 0.45
CA ALA A 392 -29.13 9.44 1.60
C ALA A 392 -27.84 10.04 2.18
N PHE A 393 -26.81 9.22 2.39
CA PHE A 393 -25.51 9.70 2.89
C PHE A 393 -24.84 10.68 1.92
N LYS A 394 -24.96 10.43 0.62
CA LYS A 394 -24.47 11.35 -0.41
C LYS A 394 -25.19 12.69 -0.35
N LYS A 395 -26.53 12.69 -0.32
CA LYS A 395 -27.34 13.92 -0.20
C LYS A 395 -27.04 14.70 1.08
N LEU A 396 -26.84 13.99 2.20
CA LEU A 396 -26.44 14.59 3.46
C LEU A 396 -25.12 15.37 3.31
N ALA A 397 -24.07 14.72 2.80
CA ALA A 397 -22.78 15.37 2.58
C ALA A 397 -22.87 16.54 1.59
N GLN A 398 -23.64 16.39 0.51
CA GLN A 398 -23.85 17.45 -0.49
C GLN A 398 -24.51 18.70 0.10
N LYS A 399 -25.59 18.54 0.88
CA LYS A 399 -26.25 19.67 1.52
C LYS A 399 -25.34 20.39 2.52
N ILE A 400 -24.53 19.63 3.26
CA ILE A 400 -23.55 20.23 4.17
C ILE A 400 -22.46 20.96 3.37
N ASN A 401 -21.97 20.38 2.27
CA ASN A 401 -21.00 21.04 1.38
C ASN A 401 -21.55 22.36 0.82
N ASP A 402 -22.79 22.36 0.35
CA ASP A 402 -23.46 23.56 -0.15
C ASP A 402 -23.53 24.63 0.95
N GLU A 403 -23.93 24.25 2.16
CA GLU A 403 -23.99 25.16 3.31
C GLU A 403 -22.60 25.70 3.69
N LEU A 404 -21.57 24.85 3.72
CA LEU A 404 -20.18 25.28 4.00
C LEU A 404 -19.66 26.24 2.93
N ILE A 405 -19.95 25.99 1.65
CA ILE A 405 -19.62 26.90 0.54
C ILE A 405 -20.36 28.22 0.70
N HIS A 406 -21.66 28.17 1.02
CA HIS A 406 -22.48 29.35 1.27
C HIS A 406 -21.95 30.18 2.46
N GLN A 407 -21.58 29.54 3.57
CA GLN A 407 -20.99 30.20 4.73
C GLN A 407 -19.63 30.83 4.41
N GLN A 408 -18.78 30.13 3.63
CA GLN A 408 -17.49 30.65 3.20
C GLN A 408 -17.64 31.86 2.25
N GLN A 409 -18.68 31.88 1.41
CA GLN A 409 -19.02 33.02 0.55
C GLN A 409 -19.67 34.17 1.34
N ALA A 410 -20.53 33.86 2.32
CA ALA A 410 -21.20 34.82 3.19
C ALA A 410 -20.26 35.48 4.20
N LEU A 411 -19.16 34.84 4.61
CA LEU A 411 -18.06 35.49 5.34
C LEU A 411 -17.43 36.65 4.54
N GLY A 412 -17.60 36.67 3.22
CA GLY A 412 -17.18 37.76 2.32
C GLY A 412 -18.23 38.87 2.14
N ASP A 413 -19.49 38.65 2.53
CA ASP A 413 -20.60 39.59 2.32
C ASP A 413 -21.32 39.81 3.67
N MET A 414 -21.17 40.97 4.29
CA MET A 414 -21.55 41.26 5.70
C MET A 414 -23.09 41.27 5.97
N PHE A 415 -23.84 40.24 5.56
CA PHE A 415 -25.22 40.02 5.96
C PHE A 415 -25.51 38.51 6.08
N GLY A 416 -25.88 38.10 7.30
CA GLY A 416 -25.91 36.71 7.73
C GLY A 416 -26.90 35.77 7.00
N GLY A 417 -26.43 34.55 6.76
CA GLY A 417 -27.28 33.37 6.63
C GLY A 417 -27.68 32.88 8.02
N GLY A 418 -28.93 32.44 8.19
CA GLY A 418 -29.39 31.87 9.45
C GLY A 418 -28.68 30.57 9.78
N ASP A 419 -28.54 30.25 11.07
CA ASP A 419 -27.91 29.01 11.53
C ASP A 419 -28.76 27.80 11.06
N VAL A 420 -28.28 27.10 10.03
CA VAL A 420 -28.82 25.80 9.62
C VAL A 420 -28.29 24.75 10.60
N ASP A 421 -29.18 23.96 11.19
CA ASP A 421 -28.82 22.86 12.09
C ASP A 421 -28.79 21.50 11.38
N LEU A 422 -28.11 20.52 11.96
CA LEU A 422 -28.01 19.18 11.35
C LEU A 422 -29.38 18.50 11.21
N ARG A 423 -30.32 18.79 12.12
CA ARG A 423 -31.68 18.24 12.06
C ARG A 423 -32.43 18.69 10.83
N SER A 424 -32.43 19.98 10.52
CA SER A 424 -33.11 20.50 9.32
C SER A 424 -32.52 19.94 8.03
N ILE A 425 -31.20 19.73 7.98
CA ILE A 425 -30.54 19.05 6.86
C ILE A 425 -31.04 17.61 6.73
N LEU A 426 -31.04 16.85 7.83
CA LEU A 426 -31.51 15.46 7.80
C LEU A 426 -33.00 15.34 7.45
N SER A 427 -33.86 16.27 7.92
CA SER A 427 -35.26 16.32 7.50
C SER A 427 -35.38 16.58 5.99
N ALA A 428 -34.61 17.52 5.42
CA ALA A 428 -34.61 17.78 3.99
C ALA A 428 -34.09 16.57 3.17
N VAL A 429 -33.09 15.85 3.67
CA VAL A 429 -32.63 14.58 3.06
C VAL A 429 -33.73 13.53 3.10
N SER A 430 -34.47 13.44 4.21
CA SER A 430 -35.60 12.52 4.36
C SER A 430 -36.64 12.73 3.26
N ASP A 431 -37.10 13.96 3.07
CA ASP A 431 -38.14 14.30 2.09
C ASP A 431 -37.71 13.97 0.65
N GLU A 432 -36.44 14.22 0.32
CA GLU A 432 -35.89 13.87 -1.00
C GLU A 432 -35.81 12.35 -1.20
N ILE A 433 -35.43 11.60 -0.18
CA ILE A 433 -35.38 10.14 -0.24
C ILE A 433 -36.79 9.54 -0.35
N GLU A 434 -37.78 10.09 0.33
CA GLU A 434 -39.18 9.67 0.16
C GLU A 434 -39.72 10.00 -1.23
N THR A 435 -39.34 11.15 -1.78
CA THR A 435 -39.70 11.53 -3.15
C THR A 435 -39.08 10.59 -4.18
N GLU A 436 -37.81 10.19 -3.99
CA GLU A 436 -37.07 9.36 -4.94
C GLU A 436 -37.40 7.85 -4.83
N PHE A 437 -37.65 7.36 -3.61
CA PHE A 437 -37.79 5.92 -3.33
C PHE A 437 -39.16 5.49 -2.77
N GLY A 438 -40.09 6.43 -2.55
CA GLY A 438 -41.46 6.20 -2.06
C GLY A 438 -41.65 6.53 -0.57
N GLU A 439 -42.91 6.76 -0.17
CA GLU A 439 -43.30 7.11 1.21
C GLU A 439 -42.81 6.09 2.26
N GLY A 440 -42.37 6.59 3.41
CA GLY A 440 -41.90 5.77 4.54
C GLY A 440 -40.51 5.16 4.32
N LYS A 441 -39.73 5.70 3.38
CA LYS A 441 -38.34 5.32 3.11
C LYS A 441 -37.32 6.35 3.60
N GLY A 442 -37.77 7.48 4.14
CA GLY A 442 -36.95 8.54 4.71
C GLY A 442 -36.46 8.25 6.14
N LEU A 443 -35.87 9.25 6.78
CA LEU A 443 -35.44 9.22 8.17
C LEU A 443 -36.65 9.39 9.11
N ILE A 444 -36.67 8.63 10.20
CA ILE A 444 -37.76 8.66 11.18
C ILE A 444 -37.36 9.59 12.34
N PHE A 445 -37.91 10.81 12.35
CA PHE A 445 -37.72 11.77 13.45
C PHE A 445 -38.85 11.77 14.47
N SER A 446 -40.01 11.18 14.13
CA SER A 446 -41.25 11.24 14.93
C SER A 446 -41.17 10.51 16.28
N MET A 447 -40.14 9.70 16.53
CA MET A 447 -39.91 9.07 17.85
C MET A 447 -39.24 10.00 18.87
N PHE A 448 -38.75 11.18 18.46
CA PHE A 448 -37.92 12.07 19.28
C PHE A 448 -38.55 13.43 19.58
N GLU A 449 -39.80 13.66 19.17
CA GLU A 449 -40.55 14.84 19.61
C GLU A 449 -40.95 14.68 21.09
N PRO A 450 -40.65 15.64 21.98
CA PRO A 450 -41.27 15.63 23.30
C PRO A 450 -42.78 15.74 23.09
N ALA A 451 -43.53 14.78 23.66
CA ALA A 451 -44.99 14.83 23.68
C ALA A 451 -45.41 16.24 24.10
N SER A 452 -46.04 16.97 23.19
CA SER A 452 -46.56 18.30 23.47
C SER A 452 -47.50 18.17 24.66
N VAL A 453 -47.09 18.76 25.79
CA VAL A 453 -47.90 18.81 27.00
C VAL A 453 -49.08 19.72 26.68
N GLY A 454 -50.23 19.11 26.45
CA GLY A 454 -51.53 19.80 26.33
C GLY A 454 -52.06 20.30 27.67
#